data_AF-A0A2E2AFE2-F1
#
_entry.id   AF-A0A2E2AFE2-F1
#
_cell.length_a   1.000
_cell.length_b   1.000
_cell.length_c   1.000
_cell.angle_alpha   90.00
_cell.angle_beta   90.00
_cell.angle_gamma   90.00
#
_symmetry.space_group_name_H-M   'P 1'
#
loop_
_entity.id
_entity.type
_entity.pdbx_description
1 polymer ?
#
loop_
_entity_poly.entity_id
_entity_poly.type
_entity_poly.pdbx_seq_one_letter_code
_entity_poly.pdbx_strand_id
1 'polypeptide(L)'
;MISTVSFHPFISHFPPALFFSGLTLLFLAHKKNDTKLISSATFNLSLGLFAAIIANFSGMVSVDINLRTVVDVEGHQGYAFLFTLFYGFSAGYAYTNTFSRTAVGFYIAGLLAMGACLFSGYQMVFS
;
A
#
# COMPACT_ATOMS: atom_id res chain seq x y z
N MET A 1 -6.33 -15.99 22.25
CA MET A 1 -5.37 -14.87 22.16
C MET A 1 -4.07 -15.35 21.53
N ILE A 2 -4.07 -15.52 20.20
CA ILE A 2 -2.89 -15.79 19.37
C ILE A 2 -3.05 -14.85 18.19
N SER A 3 -2.05 -14.00 17.94
CA SER A 3 -2.13 -12.73 17.20
C SER A 3 -2.76 -11.61 18.00
N THR A 4 -1.97 -11.03 18.89
CA THR A 4 -2.27 -9.75 19.51
C THR A 4 -2.35 -8.67 18.43
N VAL A 5 -3.27 -7.74 18.65
CA VAL A 5 -3.46 -6.42 18.03
C VAL A 5 -2.15 -5.62 17.81
N SER A 6 -1.01 -6.09 18.33
CA SER A 6 0.33 -5.51 18.21
C SER A 6 0.98 -5.65 16.82
N PHE A 7 0.65 -6.68 16.02
CA PHE A 7 1.23 -6.84 14.65
C PHE A 7 0.40 -6.17 13.55
N HIS A 8 -0.88 -5.91 13.81
CA HIS A 8 -1.78 -5.29 12.83
C HIS A 8 -1.31 -3.90 12.40
N PRO A 9 -0.87 -2.97 13.29
CA PRO A 9 -0.35 -1.66 12.88
C PRO A 9 0.92 -1.79 12.03
N PHE A 10 1.77 -2.79 12.32
CA PHE A 10 3.02 -2.98 11.60
C PHE A 10 2.82 -3.50 10.19
N ILE A 11 1.83 -4.37 9.95
CA ILE A 11 1.56 -4.92 8.61
C ILE A 11 0.65 -3.98 7.79
N SER A 12 -0.25 -3.24 8.43
CA SER A 12 -1.22 -2.38 7.73
C SER A 12 -0.73 -0.95 7.47
N HIS A 13 0.19 -0.40 8.28
CA HIS A 13 0.74 0.95 8.05
C HIS A 13 2.02 0.95 7.22
N PHE A 14 2.70 -0.19 7.15
CA PHE A 14 3.95 -0.33 6.43
C PHE A 14 3.79 -0.19 4.90
N PRO A 15 2.74 -0.75 4.25
CA PRO A 15 2.53 -0.52 2.82
C PRO A 15 2.27 0.95 2.49
N PRO A 16 1.36 1.69 3.16
CA PRO A 16 1.20 3.14 2.96
C PRO A 16 2.51 3.92 3.14
N ALA A 17 3.29 3.62 4.19
CA ALA A 17 4.55 4.30 4.47
C ALA A 17 5.61 4.05 3.38
N LEU A 18 5.73 2.80 2.92
CA LEU A 18 6.65 2.42 1.85
C LEU A 18 6.21 2.98 0.50
N PHE A 19 4.90 3.09 0.26
CA PHE A 19 4.37 3.73 -0.94
C PHE A 19 4.73 5.21 -0.97
N PHE A 20 4.42 5.92 0.10
CA PHE A 20 4.70 7.36 0.20
C PHE A 20 6.20 7.66 0.13
N SER A 21 7.03 6.88 0.84
CA SER A 21 8.49 7.03 0.76
C SER A 21 9.04 6.71 -0.62
N GLY A 22 8.54 5.66 -1.29
CA GLY A 22 8.89 5.33 -2.67
C GLY A 22 8.59 6.48 -3.62
N LEU A 23 7.38 7.05 -3.57
CA LEU A 23 7.02 8.21 -4.40
C LEU A 23 7.86 9.45 -4.08
N THR A 24 8.16 9.69 -2.81
CA THR A 24 9.03 10.80 -2.39
C THR A 24 10.44 10.63 -2.97
N LEU A 25 10.98 9.41 -2.95
CA LEU A 25 12.28 9.10 -3.55
C LEU A 25 12.25 9.24 -5.07
N LEU A 26 11.17 8.84 -5.75
CA LEU A 26 11.00 9.08 -7.20
C LEU A 26 10.97 10.58 -7.53
N PHE A 27 10.25 11.37 -6.73
CA PHE A 27 10.23 12.83 -6.88
C PHE A 27 11.62 13.44 -6.69
N LEU A 28 12.36 13.00 -5.66
CA LEU A 28 13.73 13.45 -5.41
C LEU A 28 14.68 13.00 -6.52
N ALA A 29 14.53 11.78 -7.04
CA ALA A 29 15.29 11.25 -8.17
C ALA A 29 15.10 12.13 -9.40
N HIS A 30 13.85 12.54 -9.69
CA HIS A 30 13.55 13.45 -10.79
C HIS A 30 14.20 14.82 -10.58
N LYS A 31 14.05 15.39 -9.37
CA LYS A 31 14.57 16.73 -9.06
C LYS A 31 16.11 16.79 -9.07
N LYS A 32 16.78 15.73 -8.60
CA LYS A 32 18.24 15.66 -8.47
C LYS A 32 18.93 14.97 -9.64
N ASN A 33 18.16 14.39 -10.57
CA ASN A 33 18.66 13.59 -11.68
C ASN A 33 19.59 12.44 -11.22
N ASP A 34 19.24 11.81 -10.08
CA ASP A 34 20.04 10.75 -9.45
C ASP A 34 19.35 9.40 -9.61
N THR A 35 19.96 8.53 -10.42
CA THR A 35 19.43 7.19 -10.73
C THR A 35 19.50 6.23 -9.54
N LYS A 36 20.36 6.46 -8.55
CA LYS A 36 20.42 5.63 -7.34
C LYS A 36 19.13 5.75 -6.52
N LEU A 37 18.55 6.95 -6.51
CA LEU A 37 17.28 7.20 -5.83
C LEU A 37 16.11 6.47 -6.49
N ILE A 38 16.17 6.23 -7.81
CA ILE A 38 15.19 5.38 -8.51
C ILE A 38 15.30 3.95 -7.98
N SER A 39 16.50 3.38 -7.88
CA SER A 39 16.70 2.03 -7.34
C SER A 39 16.18 1.89 -5.90
N SER A 40 16.45 2.88 -5.04
CA SER A 40 15.94 2.91 -3.66
C SER A 40 14.42 3.03 -3.61
N ALA A 41 13.83 3.89 -4.45
CA ALA A 41 12.39 4.04 -4.54
C ALA A 41 11.71 2.74 -4.98
N THR A 42 12.27 2.11 -6.01
CA THR A 42 11.78 0.85 -6.56
C THR A 42 11.88 -0.27 -5.53
N PHE A 43 12.96 -0.35 -4.73
CA PHE A 43 13.05 -1.28 -3.62
C PHE A 43 11.94 -1.07 -2.58
N ASN A 44 11.71 0.18 -2.16
CA ASN A 44 10.62 0.50 -1.22
C ASN A 44 9.26 0.11 -1.79
N LEU A 45 9.03 0.40 -3.08
CA LEU A 45 7.77 0.04 -3.73
C LEU A 45 7.58 -1.48 -3.78
N SER A 46 8.61 -2.27 -4.12
CA SER A 46 8.53 -3.73 -4.12
C SER A 46 8.28 -4.32 -2.74
N LEU A 47 8.99 -3.84 -1.72
CA LEU A 47 8.81 -4.30 -0.34
C LEU A 47 7.41 -3.97 0.18
N GLY A 48 6.92 -2.76 -0.11
CA GLY A 48 5.59 -2.34 0.33
C GLY A 48 4.47 -3.04 -0.45
N LEU A 49 4.68 -3.38 -1.72
CA LEU A 49 3.74 -4.22 -2.47
C LEU A 49 3.60 -5.61 -1.83
N PHE A 50 4.72 -6.23 -1.47
CA PHE A 50 4.72 -7.51 -0.77
C PHE A 50 3.96 -7.42 0.57
N ALA A 51 4.23 -6.36 1.34
CA ALA A 51 3.51 -6.11 2.58
C ALA A 51 2.00 -5.87 2.36
N ALA A 52 1.61 -5.16 1.29
CA ALA A 52 0.21 -4.90 0.93
C ALA A 52 -0.54 -6.20 0.61
N ILE A 53 0.10 -7.10 -0.14
CA ILE A 53 -0.44 -8.42 -0.45
C ILE A 53 -0.67 -9.21 0.84
N ILE A 54 0.34 -9.27 1.73
CA ILE A 54 0.21 -9.95 3.02
C ILE A 54 -0.91 -9.34 3.87
N ALA A 55 -1.03 -8.00 3.89
CA ALA A 55 -2.07 -7.30 4.63
C ALA A 55 -3.48 -7.69 4.15
N ASN A 56 -3.70 -7.75 2.83
CA ASN A 56 -4.99 -8.19 2.27
C ASN A 56 -5.33 -9.64 2.64
N PHE A 57 -4.36 -10.56 2.51
CA PHE A 57 -4.58 -11.96 2.91
C PHE A 57 -4.84 -12.10 4.40
N SER A 58 -4.13 -11.33 5.23
CA SER A 58 -4.33 -11.33 6.68
C SER A 58 -5.73 -10.82 7.05
N GLY A 59 -6.25 -9.81 6.35
CA GLY A 59 -7.63 -9.34 6.48
C GLY A 59 -8.65 -10.44 6.22
N MET A 60 -8.52 -11.15 5.09
CA MET A 60 -9.37 -12.29 4.73
C MET A 60 -9.35 -13.40 5.79
N VAL A 61 -8.15 -13.82 6.19
CA VAL A 61 -7.99 -14.89 7.19
C VAL A 61 -8.62 -14.49 8.53
N SER A 62 -8.59 -13.21 8.90
CA SER A 62 -9.20 -12.74 10.15
C SER A 62 -10.71 -12.98 10.22
N VAL A 63 -11.39 -12.96 9.07
CA VAL A 63 -12.81 -13.29 8.95
C VAL A 63 -13.00 -14.80 9.09
N ASP A 64 -12.19 -15.60 8.37
CA ASP A 64 -12.28 -17.06 8.39
C ASP A 64 -12.08 -17.67 9.79
N ILE A 65 -11.26 -17.04 10.63
CA ILE A 65 -11.02 -17.47 12.02
C ILE A 65 -11.91 -16.77 13.04
N ASN A 66 -12.95 -16.06 12.60
CA ASN A 66 -13.93 -15.35 13.44
C ASN A 66 -13.33 -14.27 14.37
N LEU A 67 -12.20 -13.64 13.99
CA LEU A 67 -11.66 -12.49 14.71
C LEU A 67 -12.41 -11.18 14.39
N ARG A 68 -12.97 -11.08 13.18
CA ARG A 68 -13.78 -9.93 12.70
C ARG A 68 -14.98 -10.45 11.93
N THR A 69 -16.04 -9.64 11.85
CA THR A 69 -17.20 -9.99 11.02
C THR A 69 -16.92 -9.70 9.54
N VAL A 70 -17.61 -10.41 8.65
CA VAL A 70 -17.54 -10.18 7.20
C VAL A 70 -17.85 -8.71 6.87
N VAL A 71 -18.91 -8.17 7.49
CA VAL A 71 -19.39 -6.80 7.26
C VAL A 71 -18.34 -5.76 7.65
N ASP A 72 -17.62 -5.97 8.75
CA ASP A 72 -16.57 -5.05 9.19
C ASP A 72 -15.39 -5.00 8.21
N VAL A 73 -15.08 -6.15 7.58
CA VAL A 73 -13.86 -6.30 6.77
C VAL A 73 -14.11 -5.99 5.29
N GLU A 74 -15.26 -6.37 4.71
CA GLU A 74 -15.53 -6.20 3.27
C GLU A 74 -15.34 -4.76 2.78
N GLY A 75 -15.89 -3.78 3.52
CA GLY A 75 -15.82 -2.38 3.13
C GLY A 75 -14.38 -1.84 3.07
N HIS A 76 -13.56 -2.16 4.06
CA HIS A 76 -12.15 -1.76 4.07
C HIS A 76 -11.32 -2.55 3.06
N GLN A 77 -11.59 -3.84 2.93
CA GLN A 77 -10.79 -4.74 2.11
C GLN A 77 -10.93 -4.43 0.61
N GLY A 78 -12.09 -3.94 0.17
CA GLY A 78 -12.25 -3.42 -1.19
C GLY A 78 -11.26 -2.29 -1.51
N TYR A 79 -11.10 -1.33 -0.61
CA TYR A 79 -10.14 -0.24 -0.77
C TYR A 79 -8.69 -0.70 -0.63
N ALA A 80 -8.40 -1.62 0.30
CA ALA A 80 -7.07 -2.18 0.48
C ALA A 80 -6.60 -2.99 -0.74
N PHE A 81 -7.52 -3.73 -1.38
CA PHE A 81 -7.25 -4.45 -2.62
C PHE A 81 -7.02 -3.49 -3.80
N LEU A 82 -7.87 -2.48 -3.96
CA LEU A 82 -7.70 -1.46 -5.01
C LEU A 82 -6.36 -0.72 -4.85
N PHE A 83 -5.99 -0.35 -3.63
CA PHE A 83 -4.70 0.25 -3.33
C PHE A 83 -3.56 -0.70 -3.75
N THR A 84 -3.66 -1.99 -3.45
CA THR A 84 -2.65 -2.99 -3.81
C THR A 84 -2.49 -3.14 -5.32
N LEU A 85 -3.57 -3.07 -6.10
CA LEU A 85 -3.49 -3.08 -7.57
C LEU A 85 -2.73 -1.86 -8.10
N PHE A 86 -3.10 -0.64 -7.67
CA PHE A 86 -2.38 0.57 -8.08
C PHE A 86 -0.94 0.59 -7.59
N TYR A 87 -0.68 0.01 -6.42
CA TYR A 87 0.66 -0.23 -5.91
C TYR A 87 1.44 -1.13 -6.88
N GLY A 88 0.87 -2.27 -7.28
CA GLY A 88 1.50 -3.21 -8.22
C GLY A 88 1.90 -2.53 -9.53
N PHE A 89 0.99 -1.75 -10.12
CA PHE A 89 1.32 -0.95 -11.30
C PHE A 89 2.43 0.07 -11.03
N SER A 90 2.37 0.77 -9.89
CA SER A 90 3.38 1.76 -9.51
C SER A 90 4.78 1.13 -9.38
N ALA A 91 4.88 -0.03 -8.74
CA ALA A 91 6.12 -0.79 -8.62
C ALA A 91 6.61 -1.24 -10.00
N GLY A 92 5.73 -1.81 -10.84
CA GLY A 92 6.09 -2.23 -12.20
C GLY A 92 6.60 -1.09 -13.08
N TYR A 93 5.94 0.06 -13.04
CA TYR A 93 6.40 1.26 -13.76
C TYR A 93 7.70 1.81 -13.20
N ALA A 94 7.95 1.71 -11.89
CA ALA A 94 9.22 2.15 -11.30
C ALA A 94 10.43 1.37 -11.85
N TYR A 95 10.26 0.12 -12.29
CA TYR A 95 11.31 -0.67 -12.96
C TYR A 95 11.45 -0.40 -14.46
N THR A 96 10.39 0.04 -15.13
CA THR A 96 10.32 0.04 -16.61
C THR A 96 10.27 1.44 -17.20
N ASN A 97 9.33 2.27 -16.77
CA ASN A 97 9.11 3.61 -17.31
C ASN A 97 8.62 4.58 -16.23
N THR A 98 9.52 4.87 -15.30
CA THR A 98 9.28 5.54 -14.02
C THR A 98 8.58 6.89 -14.13
N PHE A 99 8.88 7.68 -15.15
CA PHE A 99 8.36 9.06 -15.31
C PHE A 99 7.39 9.21 -16.48
N SER A 100 6.88 8.10 -17.04
CA SER A 100 5.82 8.18 -18.05
C SER A 100 4.55 8.82 -17.48
N ARG A 101 3.76 9.47 -18.34
CA ARG A 101 2.46 10.04 -17.94
C ARG A 101 1.55 9.01 -17.29
N THR A 102 1.58 7.77 -17.81
CA THR A 102 0.82 6.64 -17.27
C THR A 102 1.31 6.26 -15.87
N ALA A 103 2.62 6.17 -15.65
CA ALA A 103 3.19 5.90 -14.32
C ALA A 103 2.76 6.94 -13.30
N VAL A 104 2.86 8.24 -13.65
CA VAL A 104 2.40 9.34 -12.79
C VAL A 104 0.91 9.22 -12.47
N GLY A 105 0.09 8.82 -13.44
CA GLY A 105 -1.33 8.53 -13.22
C GLY A 105 -1.55 7.45 -12.16
N PHE A 106 -0.81 6.34 -12.24
CA PHE A 106 -0.88 5.28 -11.23
C PHE A 106 -0.35 5.71 -9.85
N TYR A 107 0.68 6.55 -9.79
CA TYR A 107 1.18 7.11 -8.53
C TYR A 107 0.12 7.96 -7.83
N ILE A 108 -0.57 8.82 -8.57
CA ILE A 108 -1.65 9.66 -8.04
C ILE A 108 -2.86 8.80 -7.64
N ALA A 109 -3.29 7.87 -8.50
CA ALA A 109 -4.39 6.96 -8.20
C ALA A 109 -4.09 6.10 -6.96
N GLY A 110 -2.85 5.64 -6.81
CA GLY A 110 -2.36 4.93 -5.63
C GLY A 110 -2.41 5.78 -4.36
N LEU A 111 -2.04 7.07 -4.42
CA LEU A 111 -2.16 7.98 -3.28
C LEU A 111 -3.62 8.21 -2.86
N LEU A 112 -4.54 8.33 -3.82
CA LEU A 112 -5.97 8.48 -3.55
C LEU A 112 -6.54 7.20 -2.91
N ALA A 113 -6.22 6.03 -3.47
CA ALA A 113 -6.63 4.74 -2.92
C ALA A 113 -6.04 4.49 -1.52
N MET A 114 -4.78 4.90 -1.30
CA MET A 114 -4.15 4.89 0.02
C MET A 114 -4.96 5.73 1.02
N GLY A 115 -5.36 6.95 0.65
CA GLY A 115 -6.19 7.81 1.50
C GLY A 115 -7.54 7.17 1.86
N ALA A 116 -8.23 6.58 0.88
CA ALA A 116 -9.49 5.85 1.12
C ALA A 116 -9.29 4.62 2.02
N CYS A 117 -8.19 3.89 1.84
CA CYS A 117 -7.81 2.75 2.68
C CYS A 117 -7.55 3.19 4.14
N LEU A 118 -6.79 4.28 4.34
CA LEU A 118 -6.53 4.84 5.67
C LEU A 118 -7.82 5.29 6.37
N PHE A 119 -8.71 5.97 5.64
CA PHE A 119 -9.99 6.45 6.17
C PHE A 119 -10.91 5.29 6.57
N SER A 120 -11.13 4.32 5.67
CA SER A 120 -11.95 3.14 5.96
C SER A 120 -11.37 2.27 7.09
N GLY A 121 -10.04 2.15 7.16
CA GLY A 121 -9.37 1.44 8.25
C GLY A 121 -9.55 2.14 9.60
N TYR A 122 -9.49 3.48 9.63
CA TYR A 122 -9.79 4.26 10.83
C TYR A 122 -11.23 4.03 11.31
N GLN A 123 -12.20 4.05 10.39
CA GLN A 123 -13.59 3.76 10.72
C GLN A 123 -13.72 2.38 11.37
N MET A 124 -13.15 1.32 10.80
CA MET A 124 -13.22 -0.04 11.36
C MET A 124 -12.69 -0.17 12.81
N VAL A 125 -11.79 0.71 13.25
CA VAL A 125 -11.22 0.68 14.60
C VAL A 125 -12.02 1.51 15.60
N PHE A 126 -12.61 2.62 15.16
CA PHE A 126 -13.18 3.64 16.05
C PHE A 126 -14.67 3.92 15.86
N SER A 127 -15.36 3.21 14.96
CA SER A 127 -16.82 3.28 14.76
C SER A 127 -17.58 2.29 15.63
#